data_AF-A0A1G2YBC1-F1
#
_entry.id   AF-A0A1G2YBC1-F1
#
_cell.length_a   1.000
_cell.length_b   1.000
_cell.length_c   1.000
_cell.angle_alpha   90.00
_cell.angle_beta   90.00
_cell.angle_gamma   90.00
#
_symmetry.space_group_name_H-M   'P 1'
#
loop_
_entity.id
_entity.type
_entity.pdbx_description
1 polymer ?
#
loop_
_entity_poly.entity_id
_entity_poly.type
_entity_poly.pdbx_seq_one_letter_code
_entity_poly.pdbx_strand_id
1 'polypeptide(L)'
;MTVEHIIGESQGGYLYQITEALSRKYPELSTEALENMAKSIDQANTITCCSFCDASTSRNRCNISMTELIKTTNGTPSELVEIIKKELNSILEQKKSVIEWKLASIKKAFETEIKPAIEI
;
A
#
# COMPACT_ATOMS: atom_id res chain seq x y z
N MET A 1 -5.67 -15.58 -1.52
CA MET A 1 -5.08 -14.32 -1.03
C MET A 1 -3.88 -14.03 -1.89
N THR A 2 -3.73 -12.78 -2.32
CA THR A 2 -2.66 -12.31 -3.19
C THR A 2 -1.81 -11.29 -2.44
N VAL A 3 -0.51 -11.31 -2.69
CA VAL A 3 0.41 -10.28 -2.21
C VAL A 3 0.34 -9.11 -3.17
N GLU A 4 0.07 -7.93 -2.64
CA GLU A 4 -0.11 -6.70 -3.40
C GLU A 4 0.57 -5.55 -2.69
N HIS A 5 0.71 -4.43 -3.40
CA HIS A 5 1.28 -3.20 -2.83
C HIS A 5 0.22 -2.12 -2.65
N ILE A 6 0.36 -1.30 -1.59
CA ILE A 6 -0.49 -0.14 -1.36
C ILE A 6 -0.26 0.89 -2.48
N ILE A 7 1.00 1.22 -2.76
CA ILE A 7 1.42 1.97 -3.94
C ILE A 7 2.06 0.97 -4.90
N GLY A 8 1.52 0.83 -6.11
CA GLY A 8 1.96 -0.18 -7.09
C GLY A 8 3.23 0.17 -7.87
N GLU A 9 3.68 -0.76 -8.70
CA GLU A 9 4.85 -0.63 -9.59
C GLU A 9 4.78 0.62 -10.49
N SER A 10 3.62 0.86 -11.12
CA SER A 10 3.41 2.03 -11.98
C SER A 10 3.54 3.37 -11.24
N GLN A 11 3.60 3.34 -9.91
CA GLN A 11 3.74 4.49 -9.02
C GLN A 11 5.06 4.43 -8.21
N GLY A 12 6.02 3.60 -8.61
CA GLY A 12 7.34 3.54 -7.95
C GLY A 12 7.39 2.68 -6.70
N GLY A 13 6.37 1.86 -6.43
CA GLY A 13 6.22 1.17 -5.15
C GLY A 13 7.00 -0.14 -4.98
N TYR A 14 7.74 -0.58 -6.00
CA TYR A 14 8.54 -1.81 -5.90
C TYR A 14 9.90 -1.53 -5.31
N LEU A 15 10.45 -2.52 -4.60
CA LEU A 15 11.73 -2.43 -3.89
C LEU A 15 12.84 -1.74 -4.70
N TYR A 16 13.05 -2.09 -5.98
CA TYR A 16 14.11 -1.48 -6.78
C TYR A 16 13.91 0.04 -6.98
N GLN A 17 12.67 0.48 -7.18
CA GLN A 17 12.30 1.89 -7.39
C GLN A 17 12.39 2.66 -6.08
N ILE A 18 12.02 2.03 -4.96
CA ILE A 18 12.19 2.56 -3.61
C ILE A 18 13.69 2.79 -3.35
N THR A 19 14.53 1.77 -3.59
CA THR A 19 15.98 1.86 -3.41
C THR A 19 16.59 2.97 -4.26
N GLU A 20 16.19 3.08 -5.52
CA GLU A 20 16.66 4.15 -6.42
C GLU A 20 16.21 5.54 -5.94
N ALA A 21 14.98 5.69 -5.45
CA ALA A 21 14.50 6.95 -4.92
C ALA A 21 15.27 7.36 -3.64
N LEU A 22 15.57 6.40 -2.77
CA LEU A 22 16.36 6.63 -1.56
C LEU A 22 17.82 6.98 -1.88
N SER A 23 18.47 6.30 -2.82
CA SER A 23 19.87 6.57 -3.18
C SER A 23 20.06 7.97 -3.77
N ARG A 24 19.05 8.48 -4.49
CA ARG A 24 19.04 9.86 -4.98
C ARG A 24 18.83 10.88 -3.86
N LYS A 25 18.10 10.52 -2.80
CA LYS A 25 17.79 11.41 -1.69
C LYS A 25 18.90 11.48 -0.65
N TYR A 26 19.51 10.34 -0.35
CA TYR A 26 20.56 10.18 0.65
C TYR A 26 21.82 9.56 0.01
N PRO A 27 22.50 10.28 -0.88
CA PRO A 27 23.69 9.76 -1.59
C PRO A 27 24.88 9.47 -0.65
N GLU A 28 24.87 10.01 0.57
CA GLU A 28 25.89 9.82 1.59
C GLU A 28 25.76 8.51 2.38
N LEU A 29 24.61 7.84 2.31
CA LEU A 29 24.39 6.59 3.02
C LEU A 29 25.08 5.41 2.33
N SER A 30 25.50 4.43 3.13
CA SER A 30 26.01 3.18 2.58
C SER A 30 24.91 2.42 1.84
N THR A 31 25.32 1.60 0.86
CA THR A 31 24.41 0.71 0.15
C THR A 31 23.59 -0.16 1.10
N GLU A 32 24.21 -0.68 2.15
CA GLU A 32 23.53 -1.49 3.18
C GLU A 32 22.45 -0.70 3.93
N ALA A 33 22.73 0.55 4.31
CA ALA A 33 21.75 1.40 4.98
C ALA A 33 20.55 1.69 4.07
N LEU A 34 20.81 2.02 2.79
CA LEU A 34 19.77 2.25 1.79
C LEU A 34 18.91 1.01 1.56
N GLU A 35 19.52 -0.17 1.44
CA GLU A 35 18.81 -1.44 1.27
C GLU A 35 17.92 -1.76 2.49
N ASN A 36 18.41 -1.53 3.71
CA ASN A 36 17.64 -1.79 4.93
C ASN A 36 16.44 -0.84 5.05
N MET A 37 16.63 0.44 4.69
CA MET A 37 15.53 1.40 4.59
C MET A 37 14.52 1.00 3.52
N ALA A 38 14.99 0.63 2.33
CA ALA A 38 14.13 0.23 1.21
C ALA A 38 13.29 -0.99 1.57
N LYS A 39 13.89 -2.02 2.17
CA LYS A 39 13.19 -3.22 2.67
C LYS A 39 12.13 -2.86 3.72
N SER A 40 12.44 -1.92 4.62
CA SER A 40 11.48 -1.49 5.64
C SER A 40 10.26 -0.78 5.03
N ILE A 41 10.46 0.03 4.00
CA ILE A 41 9.38 0.70 3.27
C ILE A 41 8.60 -0.30 2.41
N ASP A 42 9.29 -1.20 1.70
CA ASP A 42 8.70 -2.24 0.86
C ASP A 42 7.80 -3.19 1.67
N GLN A 43 8.27 -3.62 2.84
CA GLN A 43 7.47 -4.41 3.78
C GLN A 43 6.22 -3.67 4.24
N ALA A 44 6.32 -2.37 4.53
CA ALA A 44 5.16 -1.56 4.92
C ALA A 44 4.20 -1.30 3.73
N ASN A 45 4.73 -1.25 2.51
CA ASN A 45 3.96 -1.09 1.29
C ASN A 45 3.29 -2.41 0.86
N THR A 46 3.79 -3.55 1.33
CA THR A 46 3.28 -4.89 1.00
C THR A 46 2.10 -5.26 1.90
N ILE A 47 0.99 -5.64 1.27
CA ILE A 47 -0.21 -6.11 1.96
C ILE A 47 -0.67 -7.45 1.38
N THR A 48 -1.48 -8.15 2.16
CA THR A 48 -2.24 -9.27 1.63
C THR A 48 -3.67 -8.84 1.34
N CYS A 49 -4.22 -9.31 0.23
CA CYS A 49 -5.56 -8.94 -0.21
C CYS A 49 -6.35 -10.16 -0.70
N CYS A 50 -7.67 -10.00 -0.76
CA CYS A 50 -8.56 -11.00 -1.32
C CYS A 50 -8.50 -10.94 -2.85
N SER A 51 -8.17 -12.07 -3.46
CA SER A 51 -7.98 -12.26 -4.90
C SER A 51 -9.25 -12.09 -5.74
N PHE A 52 -10.41 -11.92 -5.09
CA PHE A 52 -11.70 -11.71 -5.74
C PHE A 52 -12.16 -10.26 -5.69
N CYS A 53 -11.93 -9.54 -4.58
CA CYS A 53 -12.35 -8.15 -4.46
C CYS A 53 -11.24 -7.16 -4.82
N ASP A 54 -9.96 -7.56 -4.71
CA ASP A 54 -8.74 -6.78 -5.03
C ASP A 54 -8.79 -5.33 -4.53
N ALA A 55 -9.49 -5.13 -3.43
CA ALA A 55 -10.12 -3.85 -3.21
C ALA A 55 -9.16 -2.83 -2.57
N SER A 56 -8.29 -3.30 -1.67
CA SER A 56 -7.22 -2.52 -1.03
C SER A 56 -5.93 -2.43 -1.84
N THR A 57 -5.93 -2.86 -3.11
CA THR A 57 -4.71 -3.17 -3.88
C THR A 57 -4.18 -1.99 -4.69
N SER A 58 -3.01 -2.22 -5.30
CA SER A 58 -2.30 -1.36 -6.24
C SER A 58 -3.11 -0.95 -7.49
N ARG A 59 -4.18 -1.69 -7.81
CA ARG A 59 -5.06 -1.40 -8.96
C ARG A 59 -5.82 -0.08 -8.81
N ASN A 60 -6.06 0.35 -7.57
CA ASN A 60 -6.57 1.68 -7.29
C ASN A 60 -5.39 2.64 -7.11
N ARG A 61 -5.14 3.50 -8.09
CA ARG A 61 -4.01 4.43 -8.04
C ARG A 61 -4.19 5.45 -6.92
N CYS A 62 -3.12 5.68 -6.18
CA CYS A 62 -3.07 6.74 -5.18
C CYS A 62 -2.77 8.08 -5.87
N ASN A 63 -3.11 9.21 -5.22
CA ASN A 63 -2.79 10.54 -5.74
C ASN A 63 -1.29 10.87 -5.68
N ILE A 64 -0.50 10.08 -4.93
CA ILE A 64 0.93 10.27 -4.76
C ILE A 64 1.68 9.00 -5.19
N SER A 65 2.83 9.17 -5.83
CA SER A 65 3.76 8.09 -6.13
C SER A 65 4.71 7.84 -4.95
N MET A 66 5.26 6.63 -4.84
CA MET A 66 6.25 6.31 -3.81
C MET A 66 7.52 7.15 -3.98
N THR A 67 7.97 7.34 -5.21
CA THR A 67 9.12 8.21 -5.52
C THR A 67 8.88 9.65 -5.09
N GLU A 68 7.67 10.18 -5.34
CA GLU A 68 7.29 11.52 -4.90
C GLU A 68 7.19 11.61 -3.38
N LEU A 69 6.58 10.62 -2.73
CA LEU A 69 6.49 10.54 -1.27
C LEU A 69 7.88 10.53 -0.62
N ILE A 70 8.81 9.72 -1.14
CA ILE A 70 10.22 9.70 -0.69
C ILE A 70 10.85 11.06 -0.92
N LYS A 71 10.68 11.65 -2.11
CA LYS A 71 11.29 12.94 -2.47
C LYS A 71 10.83 14.08 -1.57
N THR A 72 9.53 14.18 -1.30
CA THR A 72 8.92 15.32 -0.58
C THR A 72 8.97 15.17 0.94
N THR A 73 9.09 13.96 1.46
CA THR A 73 9.21 13.70 2.91
C THR A 73 10.55 14.22 3.43
N ASN A 74 10.54 15.25 4.28
CA ASN A 74 11.76 15.75 4.91
C ASN A 74 12.01 15.03 6.24
N GLY A 75 13.28 14.88 6.61
CA GLY A 75 13.68 14.25 7.86
C GLY A 75 14.99 13.48 7.74
N THR A 76 15.48 13.02 8.88
CA THR A 76 16.56 12.04 8.96
C THR A 76 16.14 10.71 8.32
N PRO A 77 17.09 9.84 7.94
CA PRO A 77 16.77 8.53 7.39
C PRO A 77 15.79 7.71 8.23
N SER A 78 15.93 7.72 9.56
CA SER A 78 15.02 7.03 10.47
C SER A 78 13.62 7.67 10.51
N GLU A 79 13.53 9.00 10.53
CA GLU A 79 12.24 9.70 10.51
C GLU A 79 11.49 9.48 9.19
N LEU A 80 12.20 9.46 8.06
CA LEU A 80 11.59 9.24 6.75
C LEU A 80 10.86 7.90 6.67
N VAL A 81 11.46 6.82 7.17
CA VAL A 81 10.83 5.49 7.17
C VAL A 81 9.52 5.52 7.97
N GLU A 82 9.52 6.14 9.15
CA GLU A 82 8.32 6.22 10.00
C GLU A 82 7.24 7.13 9.40
N ILE A 83 7.61 8.24 8.78
CA ILE A 83 6.66 9.12 8.06
C ILE A 83 6.02 8.35 6.90
N ILE A 84 6.83 7.64 6.10
CA ILE A 84 6.32 6.87 4.96
C ILE A 84 5.38 5.75 5.43
N LYS A 85 5.73 5.02 6.50
CA LYS A 85 4.83 4.01 7.08
C LYS A 85 3.47 4.60 7.47
N LYS A 86 3.47 5.78 8.09
CA LYS A 86 2.25 6.48 8.49
C LYS A 86 1.39 6.87 7.28
N GLU A 87 2.02 7.40 6.24
CA GLU A 87 1.34 7.76 4.99
C GLU A 87 0.77 6.53 4.28
N LEU A 88 1.54 5.44 4.17
CA LEU A 88 1.06 4.18 3.61
C LEU A 88 -0.15 3.63 4.36
N ASN A 89 -0.14 3.69 5.70
CA ASN A 89 -1.29 3.28 6.50
C ASN A 89 -2.51 4.17 6.24
N SER A 90 -2.34 5.50 6.14
CA SER A 90 -3.44 6.41 5.80
C SER A 90 -4.03 6.12 4.43
N ILE A 91 -3.18 5.84 3.43
CA ILE A 91 -3.62 5.47 2.08
C ILE A 91 -4.39 4.15 2.12
N LEU A 92 -3.90 3.16 2.88
CA LEU A 92 -4.55 1.88 3.03
C LEU A 92 -5.95 2.03 3.65
N GLU A 93 -6.09 2.82 4.72
CA GLU A 93 -7.38 3.09 5.36
C GLU A 93 -8.34 3.84 4.41
N GLN A 94 -7.83 4.81 3.65
CA GLN A 94 -8.62 5.47 2.62
C GLN A 94 -9.12 4.45 1.58
N LYS A 95 -8.25 3.56 1.09
CA LYS A 95 -8.64 2.51 0.16
C LYS A 95 -9.71 1.61 0.75
N LYS A 96 -9.56 1.16 2.00
CA LYS A 96 -10.55 0.34 2.72
C LYS A 96 -11.92 1.02 2.76
N SER A 97 -11.98 2.30 3.14
CA SER A 97 -13.25 3.05 3.23
C SER A 97 -14.00 3.13 1.89
N VAL A 98 -13.28 3.25 0.76
CA VAL A 98 -13.88 3.28 -0.59
C VAL A 98 -14.61 1.97 -0.93
N ILE A 99 -14.34 0.88 -0.23
CA ILE A 99 -14.86 -0.45 -0.53
C ILE A 99 -15.91 -0.87 0.49
N GLU A 100 -15.97 -0.22 1.66
CA GLU A 100 -16.95 -0.54 2.71
C GLU A 100 -18.38 -0.60 2.17
N TRP A 101 -18.75 0.34 1.30
CA TRP A 101 -20.08 0.33 0.67
C TRP A 101 -20.30 -0.90 -0.24
N LYS A 102 -19.27 -1.37 -0.95
CA LYS A 102 -19.34 -2.58 -1.78
C LYS A 102 -19.52 -3.82 -0.91
N LEU A 103 -18.75 -3.93 0.17
CA LEU A 103 -18.86 -5.04 1.12
C LEU A 103 -20.23 -5.06 1.79
N ALA A 104 -20.75 -3.89 2.19
CA ALA A 104 -22.09 -3.76 2.74
C ALA A 104 -23.17 -4.18 1.72
N SER A 105 -23.00 -3.80 0.45
CA SER A 105 -23.92 -4.16 -0.63
C SER A 105 -23.92 -5.67 -0.90
N ILE A 106 -22.74 -6.30 -0.97
CA ILE A 106 -22.60 -7.75 -1.15
C ILE A 106 -23.23 -8.50 0.04
N LYS A 107 -22.93 -8.05 1.28
CA LYS A 107 -23.50 -8.65 2.49
C LYS A 107 -25.03 -8.59 2.47
N LYS A 108 -25.59 -7.42 2.13
CA LYS A 108 -27.04 -7.26 2.00
C LYS A 108 -27.64 -8.21 0.96
N ALA A 109 -27.05 -8.29 -0.23
CA ALA A 109 -27.53 -9.18 -1.29
C ALA A 109 -27.43 -10.67 -0.88
N PHE A 110 -26.38 -11.07 -0.18
CA PHE A 110 -26.25 -12.42 0.36
C PHE A 110 -27.34 -12.72 1.38
N GLU A 111 -27.61 -11.81 2.31
CA GLU A 111 -28.63 -11.97 3.35
C GLU A 111 -30.05 -12.02 2.80
N THR A 112 -30.35 -11.31 1.70
CA THR A 112 -31.70 -11.27 1.13
C THR A 112 -31.97 -12.36 0.09
N GLU A 113 -30.98 -12.72 -0.73
CA GLU A 113 -31.20 -13.62 -1.87
C GLU A 113 -30.67 -15.04 -1.62
N ILE A 114 -29.50 -15.15 -0.99
CA ILE A 114 -28.78 -16.43 -0.92
C ILE A 114 -29.08 -17.15 0.38
N LYS A 115 -28.93 -16.49 1.53
CA LYS A 115 -29.14 -17.10 2.84
C LYS A 115 -30.53 -17.75 2.97
N PRO A 116 -31.64 -17.10 2.58
CA PRO A 116 -32.96 -17.71 2.69
C PRO A 116 -33.15 -18.93 1.76
N ALA A 117 -32.41 -19.03 0.67
CA ALA A 117 -32.53 -20.13 -0.30
C ALA A 117 -31.76 -21.40 0.12
N ILE A 118 -30.81 -21.29 1.06
CA ILE A 118 -29.98 -22.41 1.54
C ILE A 118 -30.45 -22.90 2.92
N GLU A 119 -31.21 -22.09 3.65
CA GLU A 119 -31.81 -22.45 4.95
C GLU A 119 -33.17 -23.19 4.82
N ILE A 120 -33.51 -23.68 3.62
CA ILE A 120 -34.66 -24.54 3.30
C ILE A 120 -34.16 -25.96 3.05
#